data_AF-A0A9X3DUQ7-F1
#
_entry.id   AF-A0A9X3DUQ7-F1
#
_cell.length_a   1.000
_cell.length_b   1.000
_cell.length_c   1.000
_cell.angle_alpha   90.00
_cell.angle_beta   90.00
_cell.angle_gamma   90.00
#
_symmetry.space_group_name_H-M   'P 1'
#
loop_
_entity.id
_entity.type
_entity.pdbx_description
1 polymer ?
#
loop_
_entity_poly.entity_id
_entity_poly.type
_entity_poly.pdbx_seq_one_letter_code
_entity_poly.pdbx_strand_id
1 'polypeptide(L)'
;MRRILIVLSIIFLSVIGFFYYDHTSIKNEEANRQAFDLVMTEKMRQLSEQAQDRSKPVNIEIHDARLKGDYKILSEFLLKYWIKNIDTRNAYLNQLAAAKWDHFLDVNRLDADRKQNYVETTQMLGTVRQAMQKYQQNNMKNKNEALAELKRSTLRKDLKKPLQDKLEQSAQLDPENALILNELQILGKAETMFDMLKKYQWQKQGNQILFKDDAQVKQFNQLYQGVLKLNSQINQKKEQNAEVLQEAL
;
A
#
# COMPACT_ATOMS: atom_id res chain seq x y z
N MET A 1 -11.91 11.42 10.68
CA MET A 1 -11.71 10.21 9.86
C MET A 1 -10.52 9.41 10.38
N ARG A 2 -10.66 8.76 11.54
CA ARG A 2 -9.55 8.11 12.26
C ARG A 2 -9.09 6.76 11.66
N ARG A 3 -9.45 6.46 10.40
CA ARG A 3 -9.36 5.11 9.80
C ARG A 3 -8.59 5.04 8.47
N ILE A 4 -7.85 6.07 8.07
CA ILE A 4 -7.26 6.14 6.71
C ILE A 4 -5.88 5.47 6.59
N LEU A 5 -5.16 5.18 7.68
CA LEU A 5 -3.75 4.77 7.55
C LEU A 5 -3.45 3.38 8.11
N ILE A 6 -3.87 2.32 7.42
CA ILE A 6 -3.31 0.97 7.67
C ILE A 6 -3.23 0.20 6.35
N VAL A 7 -2.05 0.19 5.71
CA VAL A 7 -1.71 -0.56 4.47
C VAL A 7 -0.78 -1.72 4.86
N LEU A 8 -1.22 -2.85 5.42
CA LEU A 8 -0.27 -3.82 6.01
C LEU A 8 -0.07 -5.15 5.27
N SER A 9 -0.92 -5.54 4.32
CA SER A 9 -1.04 -6.99 4.05
C SER A 9 -0.85 -7.46 2.60
N ILE A 10 -0.76 -6.59 1.59
CA ILE A 10 -1.04 -7.01 0.20
C ILE A 10 0.18 -7.63 -0.53
N ILE A 11 1.40 -7.21 -0.21
CA ILE A 11 2.63 -7.67 -0.90
C ILE A 11 3.02 -9.10 -0.48
N PHE A 12 2.69 -9.47 0.75
CA PHE A 12 3.16 -10.70 1.38
C PHE A 12 2.44 -11.96 0.92
N LEU A 13 1.11 -11.90 0.86
CA LEU A 13 0.26 -13.09 0.71
C LEU A 13 0.23 -13.64 -0.70
N SER A 14 0.38 -12.74 -1.67
CA SER A 14 0.30 -13.13 -3.07
C SER A 14 1.50 -14.02 -3.45
N VAL A 15 2.68 -13.87 -2.81
CA VAL A 15 3.85 -14.72 -3.11
C VAL A 15 3.77 -16.05 -2.37
N ILE A 16 3.35 -16.05 -1.10
CA ILE A 16 3.26 -17.26 -0.26
C ILE A 16 2.16 -18.21 -0.75
N GLY A 17 0.96 -17.68 -1.06
CA GLY A 17 -0.17 -18.50 -1.56
C GLY A 17 0.11 -19.14 -2.92
N PHE A 18 0.94 -18.51 -3.76
CA PHE A 18 1.35 -19.07 -5.04
C PHE A 18 2.20 -20.35 -4.84
N PHE A 19 3.17 -20.32 -3.92
CA PHE A 19 4.02 -21.48 -3.65
C PHE A 19 3.28 -22.64 -2.98
N TYR A 20 2.18 -22.37 -2.27
CA TYR A 20 1.34 -23.41 -1.67
C TYR A 20 0.47 -24.15 -2.70
N TYR A 21 -0.03 -23.46 -3.73
CA TYR A 21 -0.97 -24.03 -4.71
C TYR A 21 -0.31 -24.94 -5.76
N ASP A 22 0.95 -24.69 -6.13
CA ASP A 22 1.54 -25.29 -7.34
C ASP A 22 2.29 -26.62 -7.12
N HIS A 23 2.51 -27.10 -5.90
CA HIS A 23 3.63 -28.04 -5.65
C HIS A 23 3.35 -29.31 -4.82
N THR A 24 2.43 -30.14 -5.32
CA THR A 24 2.23 -31.54 -4.87
C THR A 24 3.31 -32.55 -5.32
N SER A 25 4.41 -32.12 -5.97
CA SER A 25 5.27 -33.02 -6.77
C SER A 25 6.72 -33.25 -6.29
N ILE A 26 7.19 -32.72 -5.15
CA ILE A 26 8.62 -32.83 -4.75
C ILE A 26 8.78 -33.45 -3.35
N LYS A 27 8.91 -34.78 -3.27
CA LYS A 27 9.16 -35.53 -2.02
C LYS A 27 10.62 -35.51 -1.53
N ASN A 28 11.59 -35.11 -2.36
CA ASN A 28 13.02 -35.23 -2.03
C ASN A 28 13.64 -34.02 -1.29
N GLU A 29 12.92 -32.92 -1.14
CA GLU A 29 13.38 -31.70 -0.43
C GLU A 29 12.44 -31.28 0.70
N GLU A 30 11.58 -32.19 1.13
CA GLU A 30 10.50 -31.89 2.08
C GLU A 30 11.01 -31.30 3.40
N ALA A 31 12.17 -31.75 3.90
CA ALA A 31 12.79 -31.18 5.09
C ALA A 31 13.29 -29.73 4.88
N ASN A 32 13.89 -29.41 3.73
CA ASN A 32 14.33 -28.05 3.41
C ASN A 32 13.12 -27.12 3.16
N ARG A 33 12.04 -27.66 2.59
CA ARG A 33 10.77 -26.96 2.40
C ARG A 33 10.11 -26.65 3.74
N GLN A 34 9.98 -27.63 4.64
CA GLN A 34 9.43 -27.40 5.98
C GLN A 34 10.24 -26.37 6.76
N ALA A 35 11.57 -26.42 6.66
CA ALA A 35 12.43 -25.39 7.22
C ALA A 35 12.18 -24.01 6.59
N PHE A 36 12.00 -23.94 5.26
CA PHE A 36 11.62 -22.72 4.56
C PHE A 36 10.29 -22.17 5.05
N ASP A 37 9.24 -22.98 5.09
CA ASP A 37 7.91 -22.55 5.51
C ASP A 37 7.94 -22.02 6.96
N LEU A 38 8.59 -22.72 7.88
CA LEU A 38 8.76 -22.27 9.26
C LEU A 38 9.54 -20.94 9.35
N VAL A 39 10.69 -20.85 8.69
CA VAL A 39 11.51 -19.63 8.69
C VAL A 39 10.73 -18.47 8.10
N MET A 40 10.07 -18.67 6.95
CA MET A 40 9.32 -17.62 6.29
C MET A 40 8.15 -17.15 7.16
N THR A 41 7.42 -18.04 7.83
CA THR A 41 6.37 -17.67 8.78
C THR A 41 6.91 -16.84 9.95
N GLU A 42 8.05 -17.23 10.53
CA GLU A 42 8.68 -16.45 11.61
C GLU A 42 9.12 -15.05 11.14
N LYS A 43 9.77 -14.96 9.97
CA LYS A 43 10.22 -13.69 9.38
C LYS A 43 9.02 -12.82 8.99
N MET A 44 7.97 -13.43 8.48
CA MET A 44 6.70 -12.78 8.18
C MET A 44 6.08 -12.11 9.39
N ARG A 45 6.08 -12.79 10.54
CA ARG A 45 5.62 -12.20 11.81
C ARG A 45 6.48 -10.99 12.20
N GLN A 46 7.81 -11.11 12.13
CA GLN A 46 8.72 -10.01 12.43
C GLN A 46 8.50 -8.80 11.51
N LEU A 47 8.33 -9.05 10.21
CA LEU A 47 8.03 -8.01 9.23
C LEU A 47 6.70 -7.33 9.51
N SER A 48 5.65 -8.10 9.84
CA SER A 48 4.34 -7.55 10.20
C SER A 48 4.42 -6.66 11.43
N GLU A 49 5.14 -7.09 12.47
CA GLU A 49 5.34 -6.32 13.70
C GLU A 49 6.10 -5.02 13.43
N GLN A 50 7.22 -5.09 12.72
CA GLN A 50 8.01 -3.89 12.42
C GLN A 50 7.32 -2.94 11.42
N ALA A 51 6.51 -3.46 10.49
CA ALA A 51 5.77 -2.63 9.54
C ALA A 51 4.68 -1.76 10.21
N GLN A 52 4.28 -2.07 11.44
CA GLN A 52 3.37 -1.24 12.23
C GLN A 52 4.06 0.00 12.79
N ASP A 53 5.32 -0.13 13.20
CA ASP A 53 6.13 1.02 13.63
C ASP A 53 6.78 1.70 12.43
N ARG A 54 6.13 2.75 11.95
CA ARG A 54 6.60 3.55 10.81
C ARG A 54 7.72 4.52 11.15
N SER A 55 8.14 4.61 12.42
CA SER A 55 9.17 5.56 12.86
C SER A 55 10.59 5.11 12.50
N LYS A 56 10.77 3.82 12.20
CA LYS A 56 12.07 3.22 11.91
C LYS A 56 12.00 2.39 10.62
N PRO A 57 13.11 2.30 9.87
CA PRO A 57 13.23 1.31 8.79
C PRO A 57 13.12 -0.10 9.35
N VAL A 58 12.60 -1.01 8.52
CA VAL A 58 12.55 -2.43 8.87
C VAL A 58 13.97 -2.99 8.94
N ASN A 59 14.29 -3.67 10.03
CA ASN A 59 15.56 -4.30 10.27
C ASN A 59 15.34 -5.70 10.85
N ILE A 60 15.34 -6.70 9.97
CA ILE A 60 15.28 -8.11 10.32
C ILE A 60 16.50 -8.83 9.73
N GLU A 61 16.95 -9.88 10.42
CA GLU A 61 18.00 -10.76 9.89
C GLU A 61 17.46 -11.49 8.65
N ILE A 62 18.09 -11.31 7.50
CA ILE A 62 17.67 -11.93 6.24
C ILE A 62 18.34 -13.29 6.01
N HIS A 63 19.47 -13.56 6.68
CA HIS A 63 20.18 -14.82 6.57
C HIS A 63 19.75 -15.78 7.67
N ASP A 64 19.21 -16.94 7.29
CA ASP A 64 18.84 -17.98 8.26
C ASP A 64 19.65 -19.25 8.02
N ALA A 65 20.38 -19.69 9.06
CA ALA A 65 21.25 -20.86 8.98
C ALA A 65 20.48 -22.18 8.76
N ARG A 66 19.17 -22.20 9.03
CA ARG A 66 18.29 -23.36 8.79
C ARG A 66 18.04 -23.57 7.30
N LEU A 67 18.20 -22.54 6.47
CA LEU A 67 17.96 -22.62 5.02
C LEU A 67 19.23 -22.91 4.25
N LYS A 68 19.09 -23.74 3.22
CA LYS A 68 20.18 -24.17 2.33
C LYS A 68 19.74 -24.15 0.87
N GLY A 69 20.71 -24.10 -0.03
CA GLY A 69 20.47 -24.17 -1.48
C GLY A 69 19.49 -23.11 -1.97
N ASP A 70 18.61 -23.50 -2.88
CA ASP A 70 17.63 -22.62 -3.52
C ASP A 70 16.64 -21.97 -2.54
N TYR A 71 16.24 -22.66 -1.46
CA TYR A 71 15.34 -22.10 -0.46
C TYR A 71 15.98 -20.95 0.34
N LYS A 72 17.30 -20.99 0.54
CA LYS A 72 18.04 -19.86 1.13
C LYS A 72 18.03 -18.66 0.19
N ILE A 73 18.35 -18.88 -1.09
CA ILE A 73 18.36 -17.83 -2.11
C ILE A 73 16.96 -17.21 -2.25
N LEU A 74 15.92 -18.06 -2.26
CA LEU A 74 14.53 -17.66 -2.33
C LEU A 74 14.12 -16.80 -1.13
N SER A 75 14.42 -17.25 0.09
CA SER A 75 14.08 -16.52 1.31
C SER A 75 14.74 -15.15 1.33
N GLU A 76 16.06 -15.09 1.09
CA GLU A 76 16.80 -13.83 1.09
C GLU A 76 16.27 -12.86 0.02
N PHE A 77 15.93 -13.35 -1.17
CA PHE A 77 15.32 -12.55 -2.23
C PHE A 77 13.97 -11.96 -1.78
N LEU A 78 13.08 -12.80 -1.22
CA LEU A 78 11.76 -12.37 -0.78
C LEU A 78 11.83 -11.35 0.36
N LEU A 79 12.67 -11.63 1.37
CA LEU A 79 12.83 -10.74 2.52
C LEU A 79 13.38 -9.38 2.09
N LYS A 80 14.39 -9.33 1.23
CA LYS A 80 14.91 -8.06 0.68
C LYS A 80 13.83 -7.29 -0.07
N TYR A 81 13.09 -7.96 -0.94
CA TYR A 81 12.01 -7.34 -1.71
C TYR A 81 10.93 -6.77 -0.78
N TRP A 82 10.49 -7.54 0.21
CA TRP A 82 9.45 -7.12 1.15
C TRP A 82 9.89 -5.97 2.04
N ILE A 83 11.08 -6.02 2.63
CA ILE A 83 11.66 -4.93 3.44
C ILE A 83 11.63 -3.63 2.65
N LYS A 84 12.14 -3.66 1.41
CA LYS A 84 12.22 -2.47 0.56
C LYS A 84 10.85 -1.85 0.27
N ASN A 85 9.84 -2.68 0.01
CA ASN A 85 8.50 -2.20 -0.26
C ASN A 85 7.78 -1.70 1.01
N ILE A 86 7.99 -2.35 2.17
CA ILE A 86 7.48 -1.83 3.45
C ILE A 86 8.06 -0.45 3.73
N ASP A 87 9.38 -0.28 3.61
CA ASP A 87 10.03 1.00 3.87
C ASP A 87 9.54 2.08 2.90
N THR A 88 9.36 1.73 1.63
CA THR A 88 8.79 2.61 0.61
C THR A 88 7.38 3.08 0.99
N ARG A 89 6.54 2.16 1.44
CA ARG A 89 5.19 2.43 1.94
C ARG A 89 5.20 3.25 3.23
N ASN A 90 6.08 2.94 4.17
CA ASN A 90 6.19 3.66 5.45
C ASN A 90 6.59 5.11 5.21
N ALA A 91 7.58 5.35 4.35
CA ALA A 91 7.98 6.69 3.95
C ALA A 91 6.81 7.48 3.33
N TYR A 92 6.04 6.85 2.44
CA TYR A 92 4.85 7.46 1.85
C TYR A 92 3.79 7.84 2.90
N LEU A 93 3.41 6.91 3.79
CA LEU A 93 2.40 7.19 4.81
C LEU A 93 2.87 8.23 5.83
N ASN A 94 4.16 8.31 6.11
CA ASN A 94 4.73 9.37 6.96
C ASN A 94 4.62 10.74 6.29
N GLN A 95 4.82 10.83 4.97
CA GLN A 95 4.59 12.07 4.22
C GLN A 95 3.12 12.50 4.24
N LEU A 96 2.17 11.56 4.08
CA LEU A 96 0.74 11.87 4.21
C LEU A 96 0.37 12.37 5.60
N ALA A 97 0.92 11.73 6.64
CA ALA A 97 0.67 12.13 8.03
C ALA A 97 1.26 13.51 8.33
N ALA A 98 2.48 13.80 7.86
CA ALA A 98 3.10 15.12 7.99
C ALA A 98 2.28 16.20 7.26
N ALA A 99 1.69 15.86 6.12
CA ALA A 99 0.77 16.73 5.38
C ALA A 99 -0.64 16.81 6.01
N LYS A 100 -0.91 16.12 7.13
CA LYS A 100 -2.23 16.04 7.79
C LYS A 100 -3.35 15.67 6.82
N TRP A 101 -3.07 14.74 5.90
CA TRP A 101 -3.99 14.38 4.82
C TRP A 101 -5.34 13.86 5.33
N ASP A 102 -5.36 13.18 6.47
CA ASP A 102 -6.57 12.68 7.12
C ASP A 102 -7.51 13.78 7.63
N HIS A 103 -7.02 15.02 7.71
CA HIS A 103 -7.81 16.21 8.03
C HIS A 103 -8.33 16.93 6.78
N PHE A 104 -8.11 16.44 5.55
CA PHE A 104 -8.52 17.12 4.30
C PHE A 104 -9.96 17.66 4.32
N LEU A 105 -10.91 16.93 4.91
CA LEU A 105 -12.33 17.34 5.02
C LEU A 105 -12.73 17.83 6.41
N ASP A 106 -11.77 18.23 7.24
CA ASP A 106 -12.05 18.89 8.52
C ASP A 106 -12.64 20.28 8.26
N VAL A 107 -13.93 20.43 8.56
CA VAL A 107 -14.68 21.66 8.26
C VAL A 107 -14.20 22.85 9.09
N ASN A 108 -13.73 22.62 10.33
CA ASN A 108 -13.18 23.70 11.15
C ASN A 108 -11.89 24.23 10.53
N ARG A 109 -11.00 23.32 10.12
CA ARG A 109 -9.77 23.67 9.43
C ARG A 109 -10.06 24.36 8.10
N LEU A 110 -10.96 23.82 7.28
CA LEU A 110 -11.34 24.40 5.99
C LEU A 110 -11.94 25.81 6.13
N ASP A 111 -12.76 26.09 7.15
CA ASP A 111 -13.32 27.44 7.35
C ASP A 111 -12.25 28.44 7.83
N ALA A 112 -11.29 27.98 8.64
CA ALA A 112 -10.13 28.79 9.01
C ALA A 112 -9.22 29.07 7.80
N ASP A 113 -8.88 28.03 7.04
CA ASP A 113 -8.01 28.11 5.87
C ASP A 113 -8.63 28.95 4.75
N ARG A 114 -9.96 28.90 4.55
CA ARG A 114 -10.68 29.78 3.61
C ARG A 114 -10.43 31.27 3.90
N LYS A 115 -10.36 31.67 5.18
CA LYS A 115 -10.08 33.07 5.58
C LYS A 115 -8.64 33.46 5.28
N GLN A 116 -7.77 32.49 5.03
CA GLN A 116 -6.38 32.66 4.62
C GLN A 116 -6.17 32.31 3.15
N ASN A 117 -7.21 32.39 2.31
CA ASN A 117 -7.15 32.08 0.88
C ASN A 117 -6.65 30.66 0.56
N TYR A 118 -6.94 29.70 1.44
CA TYR A 118 -6.65 28.27 1.26
C TYR A 118 -5.16 27.91 1.13
N VAL A 119 -4.28 28.62 1.86
CA VAL A 119 -2.83 28.36 1.84
C VAL A 119 -2.52 26.94 2.35
N GLU A 120 -3.14 26.50 3.45
CA GLU A 120 -2.87 25.18 4.05
C GLU A 120 -3.32 24.06 3.11
N THR A 121 -4.55 24.13 2.57
CA THR A 121 -5.10 23.09 1.69
C THR A 121 -4.34 23.01 0.36
N THR A 122 -3.89 24.15 -0.18
CA THR A 122 -3.07 24.18 -1.40
C THR A 122 -1.72 23.49 -1.18
N GLN A 123 -1.05 23.79 -0.06
CA GLN A 123 0.21 23.13 0.30
C GLN A 123 0.01 21.63 0.53
N MET A 124 -1.03 21.24 1.28
CA MET A 124 -1.38 19.84 1.55
C MET A 124 -1.54 19.04 0.27
N LEU A 125 -2.36 19.51 -0.67
CA LEU A 125 -2.58 18.81 -1.95
C LEU A 125 -1.31 18.72 -2.78
N GLY A 126 -0.48 19.77 -2.79
CA GLY A 126 0.83 19.75 -3.44
C GLY A 126 1.76 18.68 -2.87
N THR A 127 1.89 18.63 -1.54
CA THR A 127 2.71 17.63 -0.85
C THR A 127 2.20 16.22 -1.06
N VAL A 128 0.88 15.99 -0.95
CA VAL A 128 0.26 14.67 -1.15
C VAL A 128 0.47 14.18 -2.58
N ARG A 129 0.32 15.07 -3.58
CA ARG A 129 0.58 14.73 -4.99
C ARG A 129 2.03 14.29 -5.22
N GLN A 130 2.99 15.05 -4.69
CA GLN A 130 4.41 14.71 -4.80
C GLN A 130 4.74 13.39 -4.08
N ALA A 131 4.19 13.19 -2.89
CA ALA A 131 4.37 11.95 -2.12
C ALA A 131 3.86 10.72 -2.89
N MET A 132 2.68 10.83 -3.50
CA MET A 132 2.07 9.76 -4.28
C MET A 132 2.85 9.44 -5.56
N GLN A 133 3.33 10.47 -6.27
CA GLN A 133 4.20 10.29 -7.44
C GLN A 133 5.50 9.58 -7.06
N LYS A 134 6.15 10.02 -5.97
CA LYS A 134 7.37 9.40 -5.47
C LYS A 134 7.14 7.94 -5.06
N TYR A 135 6.02 7.66 -4.38
CA TYR A 135 5.64 6.30 -4.01
C TYR A 135 5.49 5.39 -5.24
N GLN A 136 4.75 5.84 -6.25
CA GLN A 136 4.58 5.10 -7.51
C GLN A 136 5.91 4.83 -8.21
N GLN A 137 6.78 5.84 -8.33
CA GLN A 137 8.09 5.70 -8.95
C GLN A 137 8.99 4.72 -8.18
N ASN A 138 9.02 4.83 -6.85
CA ASN A 138 9.80 3.92 -6.01
C ASN A 138 9.28 2.49 -6.08
N ASN A 139 7.96 2.30 -6.14
CA ASN A 139 7.38 0.96 -6.28
C ASN A 139 7.79 0.30 -7.60
N MET A 140 7.68 1.04 -8.71
CA MET A 140 8.14 0.57 -10.01
C MET A 140 9.64 0.28 -10.03
N LYS A 141 10.45 1.13 -9.38
CA LYS A 141 11.89 0.91 -9.23
C LYS A 141 12.17 -0.38 -8.44
N ASN A 142 11.50 -0.60 -7.31
CA ASN A 142 11.65 -1.81 -6.50
C ASN A 142 11.31 -3.08 -7.29
N LYS A 143 10.20 -3.08 -8.03
CA LYS A 143 9.79 -4.19 -8.90
C LYS A 143 10.80 -4.47 -10.00
N ASN A 144 11.29 -3.42 -10.68
CA ASN A 144 12.28 -3.57 -11.75
C ASN A 144 13.63 -4.09 -11.25
N GLU A 145 14.09 -3.61 -10.09
CA GLU A 145 15.31 -4.11 -9.45
C GLU A 145 15.16 -5.57 -9.02
N ALA A 146 14.02 -5.94 -8.43
CA ALA A 146 13.73 -7.32 -8.05
C ALA A 146 13.68 -8.25 -9.28
N LEU A 147 13.08 -7.81 -10.39
CA LEU A 147 13.11 -8.55 -11.65
C LEU A 147 14.53 -8.73 -12.18
N ALA A 148 15.38 -7.70 -12.10
CA ALA A 148 16.77 -7.77 -12.54
C ALA A 148 17.60 -8.72 -11.66
N GLU A 149 17.42 -8.66 -10.33
CA GLU A 149 18.06 -9.57 -9.37
C GLU A 149 17.60 -11.01 -9.60
N LEU A 150 16.29 -11.23 -9.74
CA LEU A 150 15.73 -12.55 -10.00
C LEU A 150 16.27 -13.13 -11.32
N LYS A 151 16.36 -12.33 -12.39
CA LYS A 151 16.92 -12.76 -13.68
C LYS A 151 18.37 -13.24 -13.57
N ARG A 152 19.17 -12.61 -12.71
CA ARG A 152 20.59 -12.96 -12.45
C ARG A 152 20.77 -14.06 -11.39
N SER A 153 19.74 -14.32 -10.59
CA SER A 153 19.78 -15.36 -9.55
C SER A 153 19.99 -16.75 -10.15
N THR A 154 20.76 -17.57 -9.42
CA THR A 154 21.01 -18.99 -9.68
C THR A 154 19.85 -19.90 -9.27
N LEU A 155 18.75 -19.32 -8.75
CA LEU A 155 17.55 -20.03 -8.35
C LEU A 155 17.03 -20.94 -9.48
N ARG A 156 16.68 -22.18 -9.16
CA ARG A 156 16.09 -23.12 -10.13
C ARG A 156 14.85 -22.55 -10.80
N LYS A 157 14.62 -22.98 -12.05
CA LYS A 157 13.57 -22.44 -12.93
C LYS A 157 12.16 -22.61 -12.35
N ASP A 158 11.88 -23.73 -11.69
CA ASP A 158 10.61 -24.06 -11.04
C ASP A 158 10.24 -23.06 -9.94
N LEU A 159 11.22 -22.57 -9.17
CA LEU A 159 11.00 -21.54 -8.14
C LEU A 159 11.03 -20.12 -8.71
N LYS A 160 11.85 -19.90 -9.75
CA LYS A 160 12.10 -18.60 -10.36
C LYS A 160 10.97 -18.13 -11.28
N LYS A 161 10.42 -19.02 -12.10
CA LYS A 161 9.42 -18.67 -13.13
C LYS A 161 8.12 -18.12 -12.51
N PRO A 162 7.53 -18.75 -11.47
CA PRO A 162 6.47 -18.18 -10.66
C PRO A 162 6.68 -16.75 -10.20
N LEU A 163 7.83 -16.47 -9.60
CA LEU A 163 8.18 -15.17 -9.06
C LEU A 163 8.29 -14.14 -10.18
N GLN A 164 8.90 -14.54 -11.29
CA GLN A 164 9.03 -13.69 -12.45
C GLN A 164 7.66 -13.36 -13.03
N ASP A 165 6.81 -14.36 -13.26
CA ASP A 165 5.46 -14.15 -13.79
C ASP A 165 4.65 -13.23 -12.88
N LYS A 166 4.80 -13.41 -11.58
CA LYS A 166 4.12 -12.58 -10.58
C LYS A 166 4.63 -11.14 -10.54
N LEU A 167 5.94 -10.94 -10.63
CA LEU A 167 6.54 -9.61 -10.73
C LEU A 167 6.28 -8.99 -12.10
N GLU A 168 6.08 -9.76 -13.18
CA GLU A 168 5.79 -9.28 -14.53
C GLU A 168 4.28 -9.07 -14.78
N GLN A 169 3.40 -9.58 -13.91
CA GLN A 169 1.95 -9.35 -14.00
C GLN A 169 1.65 -7.84 -14.13
N SER A 170 0.74 -7.55 -15.07
CA SER A 170 0.47 -6.20 -15.54
C SER A 170 -0.16 -5.32 -14.46
N ALA A 171 -0.02 -4.01 -14.62
CA ALA A 171 -0.52 -3.00 -13.67
C ALA A 171 -2.04 -3.05 -13.43
N GLN A 172 -2.82 -3.70 -14.29
CA GLN A 172 -4.27 -3.88 -14.10
C GLN A 172 -4.63 -5.09 -13.23
N LEU A 173 -3.78 -6.11 -13.20
CA LEU A 173 -4.00 -7.35 -12.47
C LEU A 173 -3.26 -7.38 -11.12
N ASP A 174 -2.26 -6.51 -10.96
CA ASP A 174 -1.47 -6.40 -9.74
C ASP A 174 -2.26 -5.68 -8.62
N PRO A 175 -2.59 -6.37 -7.51
CA PRO A 175 -3.33 -5.77 -6.39
C PRO A 175 -2.67 -4.52 -5.81
N GLU A 176 -1.33 -4.44 -5.84
CA GLU A 176 -0.58 -3.28 -5.34
C GLU A 176 -0.82 -2.05 -6.23
N ASN A 177 -0.81 -2.23 -7.55
CA ASN A 177 -1.12 -1.17 -8.49
C ASN A 177 -2.58 -0.74 -8.38
N ALA A 178 -3.51 -1.68 -8.13
CA ALA A 178 -4.91 -1.33 -7.93
C ALA A 178 -5.14 -0.44 -6.68
N LEU A 179 -4.34 -0.58 -5.62
CA LEU A 179 -4.38 0.33 -4.48
C LEU A 179 -3.89 1.72 -4.87
N ILE A 180 -2.74 1.81 -5.56
CA ILE A 180 -2.17 3.08 -6.01
C ILE A 180 -3.16 3.83 -6.92
N LEU A 181 -3.85 3.11 -7.81
CA LEU A 181 -4.88 3.68 -8.67
C LEU A 181 -6.07 4.22 -7.87
N ASN A 182 -6.52 3.50 -6.84
CA ASN A 182 -7.59 3.98 -5.97
C ASN A 182 -7.18 5.25 -5.21
N GLU A 183 -5.95 5.30 -4.70
CA GLU A 183 -5.39 6.46 -4.02
C GLU A 183 -5.29 7.68 -4.96
N LEU A 184 -4.87 7.49 -6.20
CA LEU A 184 -4.87 8.54 -7.24
C LEU A 184 -6.28 9.07 -7.53
N GLN A 185 -7.28 8.17 -7.58
CA GLN A 185 -8.67 8.59 -7.76
C GLN A 185 -9.20 9.36 -6.55
N ILE A 186 -8.80 8.99 -5.33
CA ILE A 186 -9.15 9.74 -4.12
C ILE A 186 -8.54 11.14 -4.19
N LEU A 187 -7.26 11.27 -4.56
CA LEU A 187 -6.60 12.56 -4.73
C LEU A 187 -7.32 13.43 -5.77
N GLY A 188 -7.63 12.89 -6.96
CA GLY A 188 -8.34 13.65 -8.00
C GLY A 188 -9.74 14.11 -7.57
N LYS A 189 -10.47 13.29 -6.81
CA LYS A 189 -11.76 13.68 -6.22
C LYS A 189 -11.59 14.79 -5.18
N ALA A 190 -10.57 14.70 -4.34
CA ALA A 190 -10.26 15.72 -3.34
C ALA A 190 -9.86 17.06 -3.99
N GLU A 191 -9.05 17.03 -5.05
CA GLU A 191 -8.73 18.22 -5.85
C GLU A 191 -10.01 18.86 -6.44
N THR A 192 -10.92 18.04 -6.97
CA THR A 192 -12.20 18.52 -7.50
C THR A 192 -13.07 19.15 -6.41
N MET A 193 -13.15 18.52 -5.22
CA MET A 193 -13.84 19.10 -4.06
C MET A 193 -13.23 20.45 -3.67
N PHE A 194 -11.89 20.53 -3.64
CA PHE A 194 -11.20 21.76 -3.28
C PHE A 194 -11.45 22.88 -4.30
N ASP A 195 -11.49 22.56 -5.60
CA ASP A 195 -11.86 23.52 -6.63
C ASP A 195 -13.29 24.03 -6.46
N MET A 196 -14.23 23.18 -6.04
CA MET A 196 -15.59 23.63 -5.68
C MET A 196 -15.59 24.58 -4.49
N LEU A 197 -14.81 24.29 -3.44
CA LEU A 197 -14.72 25.15 -2.24
C LEU A 197 -14.11 26.53 -2.56
N LYS A 198 -13.17 26.61 -3.51
CA LYS A 198 -12.64 27.89 -4.00
C LYS A 198 -13.65 28.66 -4.84
N LYS A 199 -14.38 27.96 -5.70
CA LYS A 199 -15.26 28.57 -6.71
C LYS A 199 -16.59 29.05 -6.14
N TYR A 200 -17.19 28.27 -5.24
CA TYR A 200 -18.54 28.52 -4.75
C TYR A 200 -18.55 29.03 -3.32
N GLN A 201 -19.43 29.97 -3.02
CA GLN A 201 -19.64 30.45 -1.65
C GLN A 201 -20.25 29.32 -0.81
N TRP A 202 -19.66 29.08 0.35
CA TRP A 202 -20.14 28.09 1.31
C TRP A 202 -20.00 28.62 2.74
N GLN A 203 -20.77 28.03 3.64
CA GLN A 203 -20.80 28.37 5.06
C GLN A 203 -20.59 27.11 5.89
N LYS A 204 -19.96 27.27 7.04
CA LYS A 204 -19.90 26.22 8.04
C LYS A 204 -21.21 26.18 8.83
N GLN A 205 -21.84 25.00 8.91
CA GLN A 205 -22.91 24.72 9.85
C GLN A 205 -22.53 23.49 10.67
N GLY A 206 -22.08 23.69 11.91
CA GLY A 206 -21.51 22.62 12.72
C GLY A 206 -20.29 21.99 12.03
N ASN A 207 -20.39 20.71 11.68
CA ASN A 207 -19.37 19.96 10.94
C ASN A 207 -19.75 19.71 9.47
N GLN A 208 -20.59 20.56 8.90
CA GLN A 208 -21.07 20.48 7.52
C GLN A 208 -20.65 21.70 6.70
N ILE A 209 -20.45 21.46 5.41
CA ILE A 209 -20.21 22.48 4.38
C ILE A 209 -21.55 22.73 3.70
N LEU A 210 -22.09 23.94 3.84
CA LEU A 210 -23.35 24.36 3.25
C LEU A 210 -23.09 25.26 2.04
N PHE A 211 -23.37 24.78 0.84
CA PHE A 211 -23.39 25.60 -0.37
C PHE A 211 -24.73 26.35 -0.50
N LYS A 212 -24.73 27.43 -1.29
CA LYS A 212 -25.97 28.20 -1.57
C LYS A 212 -26.98 27.42 -2.42
N ASP A 213 -26.52 26.71 -3.45
CA ASP A 213 -27.42 25.97 -4.34
C ASP A 213 -27.31 24.46 -4.13
N ASP A 214 -28.45 23.79 -4.23
CA ASP A 214 -28.55 22.32 -4.13
C ASP A 214 -27.68 21.58 -5.14
N ALA A 215 -27.43 22.20 -6.31
CA ALA A 215 -26.58 21.63 -7.34
C ALA A 215 -25.16 21.35 -6.82
N GLN A 216 -24.56 22.30 -6.09
CA GLN A 216 -23.20 22.11 -5.56
C GLN A 216 -23.20 21.16 -4.36
N VAL A 217 -24.24 21.16 -3.54
CA VAL A 217 -24.40 20.16 -2.46
C VAL A 217 -24.41 18.74 -3.04
N LYS A 218 -25.21 18.49 -4.09
CA LYS A 218 -25.27 17.18 -4.76
C LYS A 218 -23.92 16.78 -5.35
N GLN A 219 -23.26 17.68 -6.07
CA GLN A 219 -21.96 17.40 -6.68
C GLN A 219 -20.88 17.11 -5.63
N PHE A 220 -20.81 17.89 -4.55
CA PHE A 220 -19.84 17.69 -3.48
C PHE A 220 -20.06 16.36 -2.76
N ASN A 221 -21.32 16.04 -2.43
CA ASN A 221 -21.68 14.77 -1.80
C ASN A 221 -21.39 13.59 -2.72
N GLN A 222 -21.60 13.70 -4.03
CA GLN A 222 -21.25 12.64 -4.98
C GLN A 222 -19.75 12.36 -5.00
N LEU A 223 -18.91 13.40 -4.98
CA LEU A 223 -17.46 13.24 -4.87
C LEU A 223 -17.10 12.55 -3.54
N TYR A 224 -17.74 12.95 -2.45
CA TYR A 224 -17.46 12.42 -1.11
C TYR A 224 -17.82 10.94 -1.00
N GLN A 225 -19.00 10.56 -1.48
CA GLN A 225 -19.39 9.16 -1.57
C GLN A 225 -18.44 8.35 -2.47
N GLY A 226 -17.93 8.96 -3.55
CA GLY A 226 -16.89 8.35 -4.37
C GLY A 226 -15.61 8.04 -3.59
N VAL A 227 -15.15 8.97 -2.75
CA VAL A 227 -14.00 8.75 -1.86
C VAL A 227 -14.28 7.65 -0.83
N LEU A 228 -15.45 7.66 -0.21
CA LEU A 228 -15.85 6.61 0.74
C LEU A 228 -15.89 5.21 0.11
N LYS A 229 -16.42 5.11 -1.12
CA LYS A 229 -16.44 3.85 -1.87
C LYS A 229 -15.04 3.34 -2.16
N LEU A 230 -14.14 4.21 -2.63
CA LEU A 230 -12.74 3.85 -2.91
C LEU A 230 -12.01 3.41 -1.63
N ASN A 231 -12.23 4.13 -0.53
CA ASN A 231 -11.69 3.74 0.78
C ASN A 231 -12.23 2.38 1.25
N SER A 232 -13.52 2.11 1.03
CA SER A 232 -14.12 0.81 1.35
C SER A 232 -13.50 -0.31 0.53
N GLN A 233 -13.32 -0.10 -0.78
CA GLN A 233 -12.64 -1.07 -1.65
C GLN A 233 -11.19 -1.32 -1.23
N ILE A 234 -10.47 -0.26 -0.84
CA ILE A 234 -9.13 -0.38 -0.25
C ILE A 234 -9.18 -1.22 1.03
N ASN A 235 -10.18 -1.02 1.90
CA ASN A 235 -10.30 -1.77 3.16
C ASN A 235 -10.73 -3.22 2.97
N GLN A 236 -11.68 -3.51 2.09
CA GLN A 236 -12.09 -4.89 1.77
C GLN A 236 -10.92 -5.71 1.22
N LYS A 237 -10.12 -5.11 0.32
CA LYS A 237 -8.88 -5.74 -0.15
C LYS A 237 -7.87 -5.97 0.98
N LYS A 238 -7.93 -5.25 2.10
CA LYS A 238 -7.08 -5.52 3.26
C LYS A 238 -7.61 -6.68 4.09
N GLU A 239 -8.91 -6.70 4.37
CA GLU A 239 -9.57 -7.72 5.20
C GLU A 239 -9.50 -9.10 4.55
N GLN A 240 -9.86 -9.21 3.27
CA GLN A 240 -9.73 -10.45 2.49
C GLN A 240 -8.31 -11.01 2.53
N ASN A 241 -7.31 -10.14 2.60
CA ASN A 241 -5.92 -10.53 2.68
C ASN A 241 -5.51 -10.87 4.14
N ALA A 242 -5.98 -10.13 5.15
CA ALA A 242 -5.71 -10.44 6.55
C ALA A 242 -6.31 -11.80 6.99
N GLU A 243 -7.47 -12.17 6.45
CA GLU A 243 -8.10 -13.49 6.67
C GLU A 243 -7.21 -14.62 6.13
N VAL A 244 -6.67 -14.47 4.91
CA VAL A 244 -5.72 -15.45 4.34
C VAL A 244 -4.45 -15.58 5.21
N LEU A 245 -4.00 -14.50 5.87
CA LEU A 245 -2.87 -14.57 6.81
C LEU A 245 -3.23 -15.38 8.06
N GLN A 246 -4.44 -15.21 8.60
CA GLN A 246 -4.89 -15.96 9.79
C GLN A 246 -5.15 -17.44 9.48
N GLU A 247 -5.62 -17.76 8.28
CA GLU A 247 -5.81 -19.15 7.84
C GLU A 247 -4.50 -19.86 7.50
N ALA A 248 -3.44 -19.11 7.18
CA ALA A 248 -2.10 -19.63 6.88
C ALA A 248 -1.17 -19.74 8.11
N LEU A 249 -1.59 -19.22 9.27
CA LEU A 249 -0.90 -19.27 10.57
C LEU A 249 -1.45 -20.39 11.45
#